data_AF-A0A9X2VLV2-F1
#
_entry.id   AF-A0A9X2VLV2-F1
#
_cell.length_a   1.000
_cell.length_b   1.000
_cell.length_c   1.000
_cell.angle_alpha   90.00
_cell.angle_beta   90.00
_cell.angle_gamma   90.00
#
_symmetry.space_group_name_H-M   'P 1'
#
loop_
_entity.id
_entity.type
_entity.pdbx_description
1 polymer ?
#
loop_
_entity_poly.entity_id
_entity_poly.type
_entity_poly.pdbx_seq_one_letter_code
_entity_poly.pdbx_strand_id
1 'polypeptide(L)'
;MRIILLRHGQSLGNVDESAYCRVPDHSLPLTTLGEQQARAAGPVVRELIGAGPVAVYVSPYLRTRKTLAGLELGDLVERVIAEPRLREQDWGNLQDPVQQEVLKHQRHAFGHFFFRLPNGESGADVDDRLAAYLGELELHMLKDAEHPRTVLVVSHGLTIRLLCRRLFSWSVELFESLSNLDTCGHRVLEHDGTGWRMDRPFEQWRESPDGETQVQAGPRG
;
A
#
# COMPACT_ATOMS: atom_id res chain seq x y z
N MET A 1 -15.89 -9.58 -5.88
CA MET A 1 -14.67 -8.98 -6.48
C MET A 1 -13.51 -9.16 -5.51
N ARG A 2 -12.26 -9.14 -5.98
CA ARG A 2 -11.09 -9.32 -5.10
C ARG A 2 -10.02 -8.29 -5.40
N ILE A 3 -9.47 -7.69 -4.35
CA ILE A 3 -8.27 -6.83 -4.40
C ILE A 3 -7.21 -7.45 -3.50
N ILE A 4 -6.04 -7.75 -4.07
CA ILE A 4 -4.87 -8.22 -3.34
C ILE A 4 -3.93 -7.03 -3.22
N LEU A 5 -3.73 -6.53 -2.00
CA LEU A 5 -2.74 -5.49 -1.71
C LEU A 5 -1.41 -6.15 -1.39
N LEU A 6 -0.31 -5.70 -2.01
CA LEU A 6 1.03 -6.20 -1.78
C LEU A 6 2.00 -5.05 -1.54
N ARG A 7 2.70 -5.05 -0.41
CA ARG A 7 3.82 -4.14 -0.16
C ARG A 7 5.04 -4.59 -0.96
N HIS A 8 5.80 -3.64 -1.51
CA HIS A 8 7.08 -3.94 -2.15
C HIS A 8 8.05 -4.75 -1.25
N GLY A 9 8.99 -5.47 -1.87
CA GLY A 9 10.10 -6.13 -1.17
C GLY A 9 11.08 -5.13 -0.57
N GLN A 10 11.98 -5.59 0.30
CA GLN A 10 12.94 -4.73 0.97
C GLN A 10 13.75 -3.89 -0.03
N SER A 11 13.77 -2.58 0.18
CA SER A 11 14.51 -1.62 -0.64
C SER A 11 15.76 -1.10 0.07
N LEU A 12 16.67 -0.49 -0.68
CA LEU A 12 17.87 0.14 -0.12
C LEU A 12 17.49 1.16 0.98
N GLY A 13 16.43 1.95 0.78
CA GLY A 13 15.97 2.90 1.80
C GLY A 13 15.40 2.26 3.08
N ASN A 14 15.08 0.96 3.07
CA ASN A 14 14.68 0.25 4.28
C ASN A 14 15.86 -0.21 5.14
N VAL A 15 17.05 -0.37 4.54
CA VAL A 15 18.26 -0.86 5.23
C VAL A 15 19.28 0.25 5.47
N ASP A 16 19.29 1.27 4.60
CA ASP A 16 20.18 2.42 4.65
C ASP A 16 19.37 3.68 4.34
N GLU A 17 18.93 4.36 5.39
CA GLU A 17 18.17 5.59 5.26
C GLU A 17 18.99 6.74 4.65
N SER A 18 20.33 6.68 4.72
CA SER A 18 21.18 7.67 4.05
C SER A 18 21.10 7.60 2.52
N ALA A 19 20.53 6.52 1.97
CA ALA A 19 20.28 6.41 0.54
C ALA A 19 19.36 7.52 0.02
N TYR A 20 18.43 8.02 0.84
CA TYR A 20 17.53 9.12 0.50
C TYR A 20 18.25 10.46 0.27
N CYS A 21 19.51 10.59 0.68
CA CYS A 21 20.33 11.78 0.44
C CYS A 21 20.91 11.83 -0.98
N ARG A 22 20.98 10.68 -1.67
CA ARG A 22 21.73 10.51 -2.93
C ARG A 22 20.91 9.87 -4.04
N VAL A 23 19.84 9.15 -3.70
CA VAL A 23 18.95 8.50 -4.66
C VAL A 23 17.53 8.99 -4.40
N PRO A 24 16.84 9.54 -5.42
CA PRO A 24 15.44 9.92 -5.29
C PRO A 24 14.58 8.73 -4.84
N ASP A 25 13.59 8.95 -3.97
CA ASP A 25 12.78 7.86 -3.38
C ASP A 25 12.19 6.93 -4.46
N HIS A 26 11.63 7.50 -5.53
CA HIS A 26 11.04 6.73 -6.63
C HIS A 26 12.02 5.81 -7.36
N SER A 27 13.32 6.05 -7.23
CA SER A 27 14.41 5.32 -7.88
C SER A 27 15.16 4.37 -6.94
N LEU A 28 14.80 4.29 -5.65
CA LEU A 28 15.46 3.37 -4.73
C LEU A 28 15.24 1.91 -5.16
N PRO A 29 16.34 1.14 -5.35
CA PRO A 29 16.26 -0.24 -5.79
C PRO A 29 15.85 -1.18 -4.65
N LEU A 30 15.45 -2.40 -5.01
CA LEU A 30 15.38 -3.51 -4.07
C LEU A 30 16.80 -3.89 -3.60
N THR A 31 16.91 -4.41 -2.38
CA THR A 31 18.10 -5.16 -1.95
C THR A 31 18.07 -6.56 -2.55
N THR A 32 19.18 -7.28 -2.48
CA THR A 32 19.21 -8.72 -2.85
C THR A 32 18.18 -9.52 -2.04
N LEU A 33 17.99 -9.19 -0.76
CA LEU A 33 16.94 -9.79 0.06
C LEU A 33 15.55 -9.42 -0.46
N GLY A 34 15.31 -8.16 -0.84
CA GLY A 34 14.03 -7.73 -1.42
C GLY A 34 13.68 -8.46 -2.70
N GLU A 35 14.65 -8.74 -3.55
CA GLU A 35 14.45 -9.56 -4.76
C GLU A 35 14.11 -11.03 -4.42
N GLN A 36 14.76 -11.60 -3.40
CA GLN A 36 14.44 -12.94 -2.91
C GLN A 36 13.04 -13.00 -2.31
N GLN A 37 12.64 -12.00 -1.54
CA GLN A 37 11.29 -11.86 -0.99
C GLN A 37 10.24 -11.78 -2.09
N ALA A 38 10.50 -11.03 -3.17
CA ALA A 38 9.59 -10.93 -4.31
C ALA A 38 9.39 -12.30 -4.98
N ARG A 39 10.48 -13.03 -5.26
CA ARG A 39 10.40 -14.40 -5.81
C ARG A 39 9.65 -15.36 -4.90
N ALA A 40 9.91 -15.30 -3.59
CA ALA A 40 9.24 -16.14 -2.61
C ALA A 40 7.74 -15.81 -2.47
N ALA A 41 7.34 -14.55 -2.70
CA ALA A 41 5.94 -14.14 -2.68
C ALA A 41 5.16 -14.56 -3.93
N GLY A 42 5.83 -14.83 -5.06
CA GLY A 42 5.21 -15.22 -6.33
C GLY A 42 4.20 -16.38 -6.23
N PRO A 43 4.60 -17.55 -5.71
CA PRO A 43 3.69 -18.69 -5.53
C PRO A 43 2.49 -18.37 -4.63
N VAL A 44 2.69 -17.60 -3.56
CA VAL A 44 1.62 -17.19 -2.64
C VAL A 44 0.63 -16.27 -3.35
N VAL A 45 1.11 -15.25 -4.05
CA VAL A 45 0.24 -14.31 -4.78
C VAL A 45 -0.51 -15.03 -5.90
N ARG A 46 0.14 -15.98 -6.59
CA ARG A 46 -0.50 -16.85 -7.60
C ARG A 46 -1.67 -17.64 -7.00
N GLU A 47 -1.48 -18.25 -5.83
CA GLU A 47 -2.55 -18.97 -5.13
C GLU A 47 -3.73 -18.05 -4.77
N LEU A 48 -3.44 -16.83 -4.28
CA LEU A 48 -4.46 -15.82 -3.96
C LEU A 48 -5.24 -15.33 -5.18
N ILE A 49 -4.59 -15.27 -6.35
CA ILE A 49 -5.24 -14.92 -7.62
C ILE A 49 -6.18 -16.05 -8.08
N GLY A 50 -5.74 -17.30 -7.95
CA GLY A 50 -6.46 -18.47 -8.43
C GLY A 50 -6.36 -18.64 -9.94
N ALA A 51 -7.41 -19.17 -10.57
CA ALA A 51 -7.40 -19.57 -11.99
C ALA A 51 -7.77 -18.45 -12.99
N GLY A 52 -8.17 -17.27 -12.50
CA GLY A 52 -8.66 -16.18 -13.35
C GLY A 52 -7.57 -15.17 -13.74
N PRO A 53 -7.79 -14.39 -14.81
CA PRO A 53 -6.89 -13.29 -15.15
C PRO A 53 -6.84 -12.25 -14.02
N VAL A 54 -5.72 -11.53 -13.93
CA VAL A 54 -5.53 -10.44 -12.97
C VAL A 54 -5.20 -9.13 -13.68
N ALA A 55 -5.81 -8.05 -13.22
CA ALA A 55 -5.39 -6.69 -13.54
C ALA A 55 -4.42 -6.20 -12.46
N VAL A 56 -3.24 -5.74 -12.86
CA VAL A 56 -2.22 -5.27 -11.93
C VAL A 56 -2.18 -3.74 -11.95
N TYR A 57 -2.31 -3.11 -10.79
CA TYR A 57 -2.06 -1.69 -10.59
C TYR A 57 -0.81 -1.55 -9.74
N VAL A 58 0.22 -0.91 -10.28
CA VAL A 58 1.54 -0.85 -9.65
C VAL A 58 1.98 0.59 -9.51
N SER A 59 2.44 0.95 -8.32
CA SER A 59 3.12 2.23 -8.13
C SER A 59 4.31 2.33 -9.10
N PRO A 60 4.57 3.50 -9.72
CA PRO A 60 5.62 3.65 -10.72
C PRO A 60 7.04 3.54 -10.14
N TYR A 61 7.19 3.46 -8.81
CA TYR A 61 8.49 3.40 -8.15
C TYR A 61 9.26 2.13 -8.53
N LEU A 62 10.59 2.23 -8.56
CA LEU A 62 11.45 1.13 -9.01
C LEU A 62 11.24 -0.13 -8.15
N ARG A 63 11.20 0.02 -6.82
CA ARG A 63 11.01 -1.09 -5.87
C ARG A 63 9.69 -1.85 -6.07
N THR A 64 8.58 -1.17 -6.37
CA THR A 64 7.28 -1.82 -6.61
C THR A 64 7.27 -2.54 -7.96
N ARG A 65 7.82 -1.91 -9.00
CA ARG A 65 7.95 -2.55 -10.33
C ARG A 65 8.86 -3.77 -10.31
N LYS A 66 9.99 -3.70 -9.59
CA LYS A 66 10.91 -4.84 -9.42
C LYS A 66 10.29 -5.94 -8.56
N THR A 67 9.49 -5.59 -7.55
CA THR A 67 8.73 -6.58 -6.77
C THR A 67 7.75 -7.32 -7.68
N LEU A 68 6.94 -6.60 -8.47
CA LEU A 68 6.00 -7.20 -9.41
C LEU A 68 6.70 -8.15 -10.40
N ALA A 69 7.82 -7.71 -10.99
CA ALA A 69 8.58 -8.55 -11.92
C ALA A 69 9.07 -9.85 -11.26
N GLY A 70 9.48 -9.80 -9.99
CA GLY A 70 9.91 -10.97 -9.23
C GLY A 70 8.80 -11.95 -8.88
N LEU A 71 7.52 -11.59 -9.01
CA LEU A 71 6.39 -12.50 -8.73
C LEU A 71 6.17 -13.54 -9.83
N GLU A 72 6.69 -13.31 -11.05
CA GLU A 72 6.60 -14.24 -12.18
C GLU A 72 5.16 -14.69 -12.52
N LEU A 73 4.23 -13.72 -12.56
CA LEU A 73 2.79 -13.93 -12.80
C LEU A 73 2.38 -13.76 -14.28
N GLY A 74 3.32 -13.71 -15.21
CA GLY A 74 3.08 -13.23 -16.59
C GLY A 74 1.99 -13.98 -17.37
N ASP A 75 1.74 -15.24 -17.04
CA ASP A 75 0.67 -16.07 -17.62
C ASP A 75 -0.73 -15.74 -17.09
N LEU A 76 -0.84 -15.08 -15.94
CA LEU A 76 -2.12 -14.68 -15.32
C LEU A 76 -2.44 -13.19 -15.55
N VAL A 77 -1.42 -12.38 -15.83
CA VAL A 77 -1.55 -10.92 -15.94
C VAL A 77 -2.14 -10.55 -17.29
N GLU A 78 -3.38 -10.05 -17.28
CA GLU A 78 -4.04 -9.55 -18.49
C GLU A 78 -3.61 -8.12 -18.81
N ARG A 79 -3.41 -7.29 -17.77
CA ARG A 79 -3.03 -5.89 -17.91
C ARG A 79 -2.19 -5.40 -16.73
N VAL A 80 -1.26 -4.49 -17.01
CA VAL A 80 -0.45 -3.79 -16.01
C VAL A 80 -0.62 -2.29 -16.19
N ILE A 81 -1.13 -1.61 -15.16
CA ILE A 81 -1.34 -0.18 -15.11
C ILE A 81 -0.32 0.43 -14.14
N ALA A 82 0.54 1.31 -14.66
CA ALA A 82 1.36 2.17 -13.81
C ALA A 82 0.49 3.28 -13.24
N GLU A 83 0.31 3.30 -11.92
CA GLU A 83 -0.63 4.18 -11.25
C GLU A 83 0.11 5.13 -10.28
N PRO A 84 0.35 6.39 -10.66
CA PRO A 84 1.06 7.36 -9.84
C PRO A 84 0.41 7.66 -8.49
N ARG A 85 -0.92 7.47 -8.35
CA ARG A 85 -1.64 7.67 -7.09
C ARG A 85 -1.40 6.55 -6.07
N LEU A 86 -0.69 5.48 -6.45
CA LEU A 86 -0.27 4.40 -5.55
C LEU A 86 1.17 4.56 -5.03
N ARG A 87 1.86 5.67 -5.31
CA ARG A 87 3.19 5.96 -4.75
C ARG A 87 3.16 6.20 -3.25
N GLU A 88 4.30 6.02 -2.57
CA GLU A 88 4.40 6.29 -1.12
C GLU A 88 4.21 7.77 -0.81
N GLN A 89 3.93 8.11 0.45
CA GLN A 89 4.00 9.50 0.93
C GLN A 89 5.32 10.13 0.52
N ASP A 90 5.24 11.26 -0.15
CA ASP A 90 6.42 12.04 -0.52
C ASP A 90 7.04 12.70 0.72
N TRP A 91 8.32 12.43 0.98
CA TRP A 91 9.10 13.07 2.05
C TRP A 91 9.81 14.35 1.59
N GLY A 92 9.53 14.79 0.37
CA GLY A 92 10.16 15.92 -0.28
C GLY A 92 11.29 15.48 -1.20
N ASN A 93 12.19 16.42 -1.51
CA ASN A 93 13.36 16.16 -2.34
C ASN A 93 14.41 15.33 -1.59
N LEU A 94 15.64 15.24 -2.12
CA LEU A 94 16.74 14.55 -1.44
C LEU A 94 16.87 15.02 0.02
N GLN A 95 16.92 14.03 0.91
CA GLN A 95 16.73 14.21 2.34
C GLN A 95 18.09 14.39 3.05
N ASP A 96 18.22 15.37 3.95
CA ASP A 96 19.36 15.47 4.88
C ASP A 96 19.13 14.51 6.08
N PRO A 97 20.10 13.65 6.48
CA PRO A 97 19.88 12.66 7.55
C PRO A 97 19.52 13.27 8.91
N VAL A 98 20.07 14.43 9.25
CA VAL A 98 19.79 15.07 10.54
C VAL A 98 18.38 15.66 10.51
N GLN A 99 18.04 16.36 9.43
CA GLN A 99 16.71 16.91 9.24
C GLN A 99 15.65 15.80 9.16
N GLN A 100 15.96 14.66 8.52
CA GLN A 100 15.11 13.48 8.49
C GLN A 100 14.72 13.02 9.89
N GLU A 101 15.71 12.87 10.76
CA GLU A 101 15.48 12.36 12.12
C GLU A 101 14.63 13.33 12.93
N VAL A 102 14.90 14.63 12.80
CA VAL A 102 14.07 15.68 13.41
C VAL A 102 12.63 15.62 12.90
N LEU A 103 12.43 15.51 11.58
CA LEU A 103 11.11 15.42 10.98
C LEU A 103 10.36 14.14 11.39
N LYS A 104 11.05 13.00 11.52
CA LYS A 104 10.45 11.75 12.02
C LYS A 104 9.94 11.91 13.44
N HIS A 105 10.75 12.48 14.32
CA HIS A 105 10.35 12.73 15.71
C HIS A 105 9.15 13.68 15.78
N GLN A 106 9.17 14.79 15.04
CA GLN A 106 8.05 15.72 14.97
C GLN A 106 6.78 15.05 14.43
N ARG A 107 6.91 14.25 13.37
CA ARG A 107 5.82 13.50 12.74
C ARG A 107 5.23 12.45 13.67
N HIS A 108 6.06 11.72 14.42
CA HIS A 108 5.59 10.74 15.40
C HIS A 108 4.85 11.41 16.57
N ALA A 109 5.31 12.58 17.01
CA ALA A 109 4.64 13.34 18.08
C ALA A 109 3.33 13.99 17.62
N PHE A 110 3.26 14.46 16.37
CA PHE A 110 2.09 15.15 15.82
C PHE A 110 1.01 14.20 15.29
N GLY A 111 1.40 13.07 14.70
CA GLY A 111 0.52 12.13 14.00
C GLY A 111 0.83 12.04 12.50
N HIS A 112 0.87 10.82 11.97
CA HIS A 112 1.26 10.53 10.58
C HIS A 112 0.28 11.06 9.53
N PHE A 113 -1.00 11.19 9.89
CA PHE A 113 -2.09 11.58 8.98
C PHE A 113 -2.03 13.07 8.65
N PHE A 114 -1.92 13.95 9.65
CA PHE A 114 -1.98 15.40 9.44
C PHE A 114 -0.62 16.10 9.37
N PHE A 115 0.47 15.46 9.84
CA PHE A 115 1.79 16.08 9.75
C PHE A 115 2.22 16.25 8.29
N ARG A 116 2.55 17.48 7.90
CA ARG A 116 3.00 17.81 6.54
C ARG A 116 4.50 17.97 6.48
N LEU A 117 5.12 17.13 5.64
CA LEU A 117 6.54 17.18 5.39
C LEU A 117 6.89 18.42 4.54
N PRO A 118 7.98 19.14 4.83
CA PRO A 118 8.44 20.25 3.99
C PRO A 118 8.69 19.80 2.55
N ASN A 119 8.06 20.48 1.57
CA ASN A 119 8.09 20.11 0.15
C ASN A 119 7.57 18.70 -0.18
N GLY A 120 6.89 18.04 0.77
CA GLY A 120 6.35 16.70 0.62
C GLY A 120 4.83 16.65 0.86
N GLU A 121 4.33 15.46 1.18
CA GLU A 121 2.92 15.18 1.45
C GLU A 121 2.66 15.04 2.95
N SER A 122 1.46 15.37 3.40
CA SER A 122 0.86 14.81 4.61
C SER A 122 0.15 13.49 4.30
N GLY A 123 -0.18 12.70 5.33
CA GLY A 123 -1.01 11.51 5.14
C GLY A 123 -2.40 11.83 4.57
N ALA A 124 -2.95 13.01 4.88
CA ALA A 124 -4.19 13.51 4.30
C ALA A 124 -4.09 13.76 2.78
N ASP A 125 -2.96 14.32 2.31
CA ASP A 125 -2.74 14.52 0.87
C ASP A 125 -2.68 13.16 0.13
N VAL A 126 -2.10 12.14 0.78
CA VAL A 126 -2.10 10.76 0.28
C VAL A 126 -3.52 10.16 0.29
N ASP A 127 -4.29 10.38 1.34
CA ASP A 127 -5.69 9.94 1.46
C ASP A 127 -6.55 10.52 0.32
N ASP A 128 -6.42 11.81 0.03
CA ASP A 128 -7.20 12.48 -1.02
C ASP A 128 -6.95 11.88 -2.41
N ARG A 129 -5.68 11.64 -2.78
CA ARG A 129 -5.39 11.00 -4.07
C ARG A 129 -5.83 9.53 -4.14
N LEU A 130 -5.88 8.83 -3.00
CA LEU A 130 -6.42 7.48 -2.93
C LEU A 130 -7.95 7.46 -3.07
N ALA A 131 -8.65 8.52 -2.68
CA ALA A 131 -10.08 8.67 -2.95
C ALA A 131 -10.39 8.61 -4.46
N ALA A 132 -9.62 9.38 -5.25
CA ALA A 132 -9.76 9.41 -6.70
C ALA A 132 -9.43 8.04 -7.34
N TYR A 133 -8.34 7.41 -6.90
CA TYR A 133 -7.96 6.08 -7.36
C TYR A 133 -9.03 5.02 -7.07
N LEU A 134 -9.55 4.98 -5.83
CA LEU A 134 -10.57 4.00 -5.44
C LEU A 134 -11.87 4.19 -6.23
N GLY A 135 -12.29 5.43 -6.46
CA GLY A 135 -13.48 5.72 -7.28
C GLY A 135 -13.34 5.23 -8.73
N GLU A 136 -12.18 5.44 -9.35
CA GLU A 136 -11.91 4.93 -10.70
C GLU A 136 -11.78 3.40 -10.74
N LEU A 137 -11.10 2.80 -9.76
CA LEU A 137 -10.96 1.35 -9.68
C LEU A 137 -12.33 0.68 -9.53
N GLU A 138 -13.20 1.20 -8.67
CA GLU A 138 -14.56 0.71 -8.49
C GLU A 138 -15.38 0.81 -9.78
N LEU A 139 -15.27 1.93 -10.50
CA LEU A 139 -15.92 2.09 -11.81
C LEU A 139 -15.43 1.07 -12.83
N HIS A 140 -14.12 0.84 -12.94
CA HIS A 140 -13.56 -0.17 -13.83
C HIS A 140 -14.06 -1.57 -13.45
N MET A 141 -13.95 -1.94 -12.17
CA MET A 141 -14.33 -3.29 -11.72
C MET A 141 -15.82 -3.58 -11.85
N LEU A 142 -16.71 -2.57 -11.72
CA LEU A 142 -18.17 -2.74 -11.81
C LEU A 142 -18.73 -2.59 -13.23
N LYS A 143 -18.15 -1.71 -14.06
CA LYS A 143 -18.77 -1.29 -15.32
C LYS A 143 -18.03 -1.79 -16.56
N ASP A 144 -16.74 -2.11 -16.47
CA ASP A 144 -15.99 -2.71 -17.58
C ASP A 144 -16.10 -4.25 -17.49
N ALA A 145 -16.91 -4.83 -18.38
CA ALA A 145 -17.14 -6.28 -18.42
C ALA A 145 -15.86 -7.07 -18.77
N GLU A 146 -14.90 -6.41 -19.43
CA GLU A 146 -13.60 -7.00 -19.80
C GLU A 146 -12.56 -6.80 -18.70
N HIS A 147 -12.86 -6.07 -17.62
CA HIS A 147 -11.90 -5.89 -16.53
C HIS A 147 -11.87 -7.13 -15.62
N PRO A 148 -10.68 -7.70 -15.34
CA PRO A 148 -10.53 -8.78 -14.37
C PRO A 148 -11.20 -8.48 -13.03
N ARG A 149 -11.94 -9.47 -12.50
CA ARG A 149 -12.57 -9.36 -11.17
C ARG A 149 -11.59 -9.47 -10.00
N THR A 150 -10.37 -9.90 -10.29
CA THR A 150 -9.23 -9.96 -9.37
C THR A 150 -8.23 -8.87 -9.74
N VAL A 151 -7.88 -8.06 -8.76
CA VAL A 151 -6.92 -6.96 -8.91
C VAL A 151 -5.74 -7.19 -7.98
N LEU A 152 -4.52 -7.01 -8.48
CA LEU A 152 -3.31 -6.96 -7.68
C LEU A 152 -2.81 -5.52 -7.61
N VAL A 153 -2.72 -4.97 -6.41
CA VAL A 153 -2.19 -3.63 -6.13
C VAL A 153 -0.81 -3.76 -5.49
N VAL A 154 0.24 -3.36 -6.21
CA VAL A 154 1.62 -3.37 -5.67
C VAL A 154 2.04 -1.95 -5.28
N SER A 155 2.14 -1.71 -3.97
CA SER A 155 2.32 -0.37 -3.40
C SER A 155 3.21 -0.40 -2.14
N HIS A 156 2.98 0.52 -1.21
CA HIS A 156 3.87 0.87 -0.09
C HIS A 156 3.12 0.82 1.26
N GLY A 157 3.86 0.94 2.36
CA GLY A 157 3.34 0.67 3.70
C GLY A 157 2.25 1.63 4.13
N LEU A 158 2.50 2.95 4.08
CA LEU A 158 1.52 3.94 4.49
C LEU A 158 0.34 3.97 3.51
N THR A 159 0.66 3.93 2.21
CA THR A 159 -0.34 3.99 1.13
C THR A 159 -1.36 2.85 1.24
N ILE A 160 -0.93 1.61 1.52
CA ILE A 160 -1.84 0.47 1.72
C ILE A 160 -2.75 0.68 2.94
N ARG A 161 -2.21 1.20 4.05
CA ARG A 161 -3.03 1.47 5.25
C ARG A 161 -4.08 2.56 4.99
N LEU A 162 -3.70 3.63 4.30
CA LEU A 162 -4.64 4.69 3.93
C LEU A 162 -5.70 4.21 2.92
N LEU A 163 -5.32 3.34 1.97
CA LEU A 163 -6.27 2.72 1.05
C LEU A 163 -7.33 1.93 1.84
N CYS A 164 -6.91 1.10 2.79
CA CYS A 164 -7.85 0.38 3.66
C CYS A 164 -8.68 1.32 4.53
N ARG A 165 -8.07 2.35 5.13
CA ARG A 165 -8.78 3.37 5.90
C ARG A 165 -9.95 3.94 5.11
N ARG A 166 -9.70 4.33 3.86
CA ARG A 166 -10.73 4.86 2.96
C ARG A 166 -11.78 3.84 2.59
N LEU A 167 -11.37 2.63 2.21
CA LEU A 167 -12.29 1.59 1.75
C LEU A 167 -13.25 1.15 2.85
N PHE A 168 -12.77 1.07 4.09
CA PHE A 168 -13.56 0.65 5.26
C PHE A 168 -14.11 1.82 6.07
N SER A 169 -13.86 3.07 5.64
CA SER A 169 -14.23 4.28 6.37
C SER A 169 -13.73 4.33 7.82
N TRP A 170 -12.54 3.78 8.08
CA TRP A 170 -11.92 3.81 9.39
C TRP A 170 -11.60 5.24 9.84
N SER A 171 -11.73 5.49 11.14
CA SER A 171 -11.25 6.73 11.74
C SER A 171 -9.74 6.96 11.50
N VAL A 172 -9.35 8.21 11.65
CA VAL A 172 -7.93 8.59 11.59
C VAL A 172 -7.18 8.00 12.79
N GLU A 173 -7.82 7.98 13.95
CA GLU A 173 -7.34 7.43 15.21
C GLU A 173 -6.99 5.94 15.06
N LEU A 174 -7.86 5.16 14.43
CA LEU A 174 -7.60 3.75 14.15
C LEU A 174 -6.43 3.61 13.18
N PHE A 175 -6.42 4.37 12.08
CA PHE A 175 -5.32 4.35 11.11
C PHE A 175 -3.94 4.64 11.75
N GLU A 176 -3.88 5.62 12.65
CA GLU A 176 -2.66 6.00 13.36
C GLU A 176 -2.15 4.87 14.27
N SER A 177 -3.04 3.99 14.75
CA SER A 177 -2.67 2.84 15.58
C SER A 177 -2.12 1.63 14.81
N LEU A 178 -2.21 1.64 13.48
CA LEU A 178 -1.84 0.50 12.63
C LEU A 178 -0.36 0.50 12.25
N SER A 179 0.25 -0.68 12.26
CA SER A 179 1.60 -0.95 11.73
C SER A 179 1.58 -1.21 10.22
N ASN A 180 2.64 -0.81 9.53
CA ASN A 180 2.83 -1.18 8.13
C ASN A 180 2.94 -2.71 7.99
N LEU A 181 2.45 -3.26 6.87
CA LEU A 181 2.77 -4.64 6.49
C LEU A 181 4.28 -4.83 6.37
N ASP A 182 4.79 -6.01 6.66
CA ASP A 182 6.18 -6.37 6.29
C ASP A 182 6.41 -6.25 4.78
N THR A 183 7.68 -6.18 4.37
CA THR A 183 8.07 -6.21 2.95
C THR A 183 7.59 -7.49 2.28
N CYS A 184 6.96 -7.40 1.11
CA CYS A 184 6.19 -8.49 0.48
C CYS A 184 5.00 -9.04 1.31
N GLY A 185 4.61 -8.36 2.40
CA GLY A 185 3.36 -8.63 3.11
C GLY A 185 2.15 -8.20 2.29
N HIS A 186 1.03 -8.91 2.46
CA HIS A 186 -0.19 -8.70 1.69
C HIS A 186 -1.45 -8.61 2.55
N ARG A 187 -2.53 -8.09 1.96
CA ARG A 187 -3.91 -8.18 2.46
C ARG A 187 -4.85 -8.52 1.30
N VAL A 188 -5.88 -9.30 1.58
CA VAL A 188 -6.89 -9.68 0.59
C VAL A 188 -8.21 -9.04 0.98
N LEU A 189 -8.76 -8.25 0.06
CA LEU A 189 -10.04 -7.59 0.22
C LEU A 189 -11.04 -8.24 -0.73
N GLU A 190 -12.16 -8.71 -0.20
CA GLU A 190 -13.21 -9.36 -0.98
C GLU A 190 -14.51 -8.58 -0.87
N HIS A 191 -15.16 -8.34 -2.00
CA HIS A 191 -16.49 -7.74 -2.05
C HIS A 191 -17.55 -8.83 -2.21
N ASP A 192 -18.44 -8.96 -1.22
CA ASP A 192 -19.48 -9.99 -1.13
C ASP A 192 -20.83 -9.58 -1.74
N GLY A 193 -20.92 -8.34 -2.23
CA GLY A 193 -22.14 -7.77 -2.83
C GLY A 193 -22.80 -6.71 -1.94
N THR A 194 -22.51 -6.70 -0.63
CA THR A 194 -22.99 -5.66 0.30
C THR A 194 -21.87 -4.78 0.82
N GLY A 195 -20.62 -5.28 0.84
CA GLY A 195 -19.46 -4.47 1.14
C GLY A 195 -18.14 -5.22 0.98
N TRP A 196 -17.06 -4.51 1.29
CA TRP A 196 -15.72 -5.09 1.35
C TRP A 196 -15.48 -5.78 2.69
N ARG A 197 -14.72 -6.86 2.66
CA ARG A 197 -14.19 -7.57 3.84
C ARG A 197 -12.69 -7.76 3.67
N MET A 198 -11.94 -7.59 4.74
CA MET A 198 -10.50 -7.87 4.77
C MET A 198 -10.26 -9.24 5.41
N ASP A 199 -9.37 -10.02 4.81
CA ASP A 199 -9.03 -11.37 5.26
C ASP A 199 -8.49 -11.43 6.69
N ARG A 200 -7.65 -10.47 7.08
CA ARG A 200 -7.07 -10.37 8.42
C ARG A 200 -6.70 -8.93 8.80
N PRO A 201 -6.79 -8.55 10.09
CA PRO A 201 -6.42 -7.20 10.53
C PRO A 201 -4.93 -6.91 10.30
N PHE A 202 -4.59 -5.63 10.14
CA PHE A 202 -3.24 -5.11 10.35
C PHE A 202 -2.82 -5.31 11.81
N GLU A 203 -1.51 -5.44 12.02
CA GLU A 203 -0.97 -5.34 13.37
C GLU A 203 -1.21 -3.92 13.91
N GLN A 204 -1.51 -3.84 15.20
CA GLN A 204 -1.71 -2.60 15.92
C GLN A 204 -0.60 -2.44 16.95
N TRP A 205 0.12 -1.32 16.90
CA TRP A 205 1.18 -1.01 17.87
C TRP A 205 0.64 -0.36 19.14
N ARG A 206 -0.63 0.08 19.12
CA ARG A 206 -1.42 0.52 20.27
C ARG A 206 -2.92 0.29 20.01
N GLU A 207 -3.73 0.38 21.05
CA GLU A 207 -5.19 0.46 20.88
C GLU A 207 -5.59 1.77 20.19
N SER A 208 -6.71 1.76 19.45
CA SER A 208 -7.24 2.98 18.84
C SER A 208 -7.78 3.91 19.94
N PRO A 209 -7.36 5.19 19.98
CA PRO A 209 -7.84 6.15 20.99
C PRO A 209 -9.36 6.35 21.05
N ASP A 210 -10.06 6.17 19.93
CA ASP A 210 -11.52 6.28 19.83
C ASP A 210 -12.25 4.94 20.02
N GLY A 211 -11.52 3.85 20.26
CA GLY A 211 -12.06 2.51 20.42
C GLY A 211 -12.55 1.84 19.13
N GLU A 212 -12.33 2.44 17.95
CA GLU A 212 -12.68 1.79 16.68
C GLU A 212 -11.78 0.56 16.40
N THR A 213 -12.34 -0.45 15.73
CA THR A 213 -11.67 -1.71 15.40
C THR A 213 -11.69 -1.98 13.91
N GLN A 214 -10.63 -2.61 13.38
CA GLN A 214 -10.48 -2.88 11.94
C GLN A 214 -11.52 -3.86 11.37
N VAL A 215 -12.00 -4.76 12.22
CA VAL A 215 -13.07 -5.68 11.90
C VAL A 215 -14.33 -5.06 12.49
N GLN A 216 -15.34 -4.77 11.65
CA GLN A 216 -16.65 -4.45 12.19
C GLN A 216 -17.10 -5.66 13.02
N ALA A 217 -17.31 -5.47 14.33
CA ALA A 217 -18.24 -6.32 15.04
C ALA A 217 -19.53 -6.30 14.21
N GLY A 218 -20.09 -7.48 13.91
CA GLY A 218 -21.25 -7.63 13.03
C GLY A 218 -22.38 -6.63 13.34
N PRO A 219 -23.30 -6.43 12.38
CA PRO A 219 -24.14 -5.24 12.30
C PRO A 219 -24.67 -4.80 13.67
N ARG A 220 -24.38 -3.55 14.04
CA ARG A 220 -25.16 -2.88 15.09
C ARG A 220 -26.58 -2.77 14.54
N GLY A 221 -27.48 -3.59 15.13
CA GLY A 221 -28.89 -3.65 14.75
C GLY A 221 -29.64 -2.35 15.00
#